data_AF-A0A8X6HYY5-F1
#
_entry.id   AF-A0A8X6HYY5-F1
#
_cell.length_a   1.000
_cell.length_b   1.000
_cell.length_c   1.000
_cell.angle_alpha   90.00
_cell.angle_beta   90.00
_cell.angle_gamma   90.00
#
_symmetry.space_group_name_H-M   'P 1'
#
loop_
_entity.id
_entity.type
_entity.pdbx_description
1 polymer ?
#
loop_
_entity_poly.entity_id
_entity_poly.type
_entity_poly.pdbx_seq_one_letter_code
_entity_poly.pdbx_strand_id
1 'polypeptide(L)'
;MSSEELQRIFQVNSPEQVPEYQIVQLRSISKRDTSSEDVKQIHVPAFGKKLQLNLRKNADFEERIGRMKVLMAETTGQGQLKYHEPK
;
A
#
# COMPACT_ATOMS: atom_id res chain seq x y z
N MET A 1 -1.78 -15.81 -18.16
CA MET A 1 -0.53 -15.04 -18.04
C MET A 1 0.60 -15.86 -18.61
N SER A 2 1.53 -15.23 -19.30
CA SER A 2 2.76 -15.88 -19.74
C SER A 2 3.73 -16.09 -18.56
N SER A 3 4.73 -16.96 -18.72
CA SER A 3 5.77 -17.16 -17.70
C SER A 3 6.56 -15.88 -17.42
N GLU A 4 6.78 -15.05 -18.43
CA GLU A 4 7.49 -13.77 -18.30
C GLU A 4 6.67 -12.76 -17.49
N GLU A 5 5.35 -12.72 -17.70
CA GLU A 5 4.44 -11.88 -16.91
C GLU A 5 4.39 -12.33 -15.44
N LEU A 6 4.37 -13.64 -15.17
CA LEU A 6 4.36 -14.18 -13.82
C LEU A 6 5.62 -13.83 -13.04
N GLN A 7 6.80 -13.97 -13.66
CA GLN A 7 8.06 -13.56 -13.04
C GLN A 7 8.12 -12.05 -12.82
N ARG A 8 7.63 -11.27 -13.78
CA ARG A 8 7.66 -9.81 -13.68
C ARG A 8 6.74 -9.26 -12.58
N ILE A 9 5.55 -9.83 -12.43
CA ILE A 9 4.50 -9.32 -11.53
C ILE A 9 4.61 -9.96 -10.14
N PHE A 10 4.69 -11.28 -10.08
CA PHE A 10 4.61 -12.06 -8.83
C PHE A 10 5.96 -12.62 -8.38
N GLN A 11 7.00 -12.56 -9.23
CA GLN A 11 8.31 -13.15 -8.98
C GLN A 11 8.25 -14.67 -8.76
N VAL A 12 7.35 -15.35 -9.49
CA VAL A 12 7.16 -16.81 -9.43
C VAL A 12 7.37 -17.47 -10.79
N ASN A 13 7.71 -18.76 -10.79
CA ASN A 13 7.98 -19.52 -12.01
C ASN A 13 6.76 -20.23 -12.57
N SER A 14 5.71 -20.43 -11.76
CA SER A 14 4.48 -21.08 -12.19
C SER A 14 3.23 -20.48 -11.53
N PRO A 15 2.04 -20.62 -12.13
CA PRO A 15 0.79 -20.10 -11.57
C PRO A 15 0.46 -20.66 -10.19
N GLU A 16 0.85 -21.91 -9.90
CA GLU A 16 0.57 -22.58 -8.63
C GLU A 16 1.39 -22.00 -7.47
N GLN A 17 2.46 -21.27 -7.78
CA GLN A 17 3.32 -20.60 -6.80
C GLN A 17 2.81 -19.19 -6.44
N VAL A 18 1.81 -18.67 -7.16
CA VAL A 18 1.24 -17.35 -6.86
C VAL A 18 0.62 -17.39 -5.46
N PRO A 19 1.08 -16.57 -4.51
CA PRO A 19 0.52 -16.56 -3.16
C PRO A 19 -0.95 -16.15 -3.18
N GLU A 20 -1.75 -16.73 -2.29
CA GLU A 20 -3.11 -16.24 -2.07
C GLU A 20 -3.06 -14.83 -1.46
N TYR A 21 -3.62 -13.85 -2.17
CA TYR A 21 -3.74 -12.48 -1.69
C TYR A 21 -5.05 -12.30 -0.94
N GLN A 22 -4.96 -11.84 0.30
CA GLN A 22 -6.13 -11.44 1.06
C GLN A 22 -6.39 -9.94 0.89
N ILE A 23 -7.58 -9.60 0.39
CA ILE A 23 -8.05 -8.22 0.41
C ILE A 23 -8.47 -7.87 1.84
N VAL A 24 -7.80 -6.89 2.43
CA VAL A 24 -8.07 -6.46 3.81
C VAL A 24 -8.55 -5.01 3.84
N GLN A 25 -9.71 -4.78 4.47
CA GLN A 25 -10.26 -3.45 4.64
C GLN A 25 -9.62 -2.77 5.85
N LEU A 26 -8.84 -1.72 5.60
CA LEU A 26 -8.17 -0.94 6.64
C LEU A 26 -9.16 0.06 7.24
N ARG A 27 -9.40 -0.04 8.56
CA ARG A 27 -10.13 0.99 9.32
C ARG A 27 -9.13 1.78 10.15
N SER A 28 -8.97 3.05 9.79
CA SER A 28 -8.22 4.02 10.58
C SER A 28 -9.10 4.59 11.67
N ILE A 29 -8.78 4.33 12.94
CA ILE A 29 -9.46 4.97 14.07
C ILE A 29 -8.58 6.14 14.51
N SER A 30 -8.96 7.35 14.13
CA SER A 30 -8.32 8.57 14.64
C SER A 30 -9.13 9.08 15.83
N LYS A 31 -8.54 9.08 17.02
CA LYS A 31 -9.11 9.82 18.15
C LYS A 31 -8.65 11.27 18.01
N ARG A 32 -9.56 12.22 18.28
CA ARG A 32 -9.19 13.64 18.43
C ARG A 32 -8.40 13.78 19.72
N ASP A 33 -7.11 13.47 19.66
CA ASP A 33 -6.19 13.63 20.78
C ASP A 33 -5.46 14.98 20.64
N THR A 34 -5.28 15.67 21.76
CA THR A 34 -4.57 16.96 21.85
C THR A 34 -3.07 16.77 22.08
N SER A 35 -2.60 15.53 22.16
CA SER A 35 -1.20 15.18 22.42
C SER A 35 -0.40 15.07 21.11
N SER A 36 0.76 15.73 21.12
CA SER A 36 1.66 15.99 19.98
C SER A 36 2.40 14.78 19.42
N GLU A 37 2.02 13.55 19.76
CA GLU A 37 2.62 12.34 19.20
C GLU A 37 1.70 11.75 18.14
N ASP A 38 2.04 12.01 16.86
CA ASP A 38 1.33 11.52 15.66
C ASP A 38 1.41 9.99 15.49
N VAL A 39 0.88 9.23 16.45
CA VAL A 39 0.80 7.77 16.40
C VAL A 39 -0.58 7.37 15.86
N LYS A 40 -0.59 6.74 14.68
CA LYS A 40 -1.82 6.24 14.05
C LYS A 40 -1.99 4.76 14.34
N GLN A 41 -3.04 4.41 15.08
CA GLN A 41 -3.36 3.02 15.38
C GLN A 41 -4.25 2.41 14.29
N ILE A 42 -3.81 1.29 13.72
CA ILE A 42 -4.54 0.56 12.67
C ILE A 42 -4.75 -0.89 13.11
N HIS A 43 -5.99 -1.36 12.95
CA HIS A 43 -6.35 -2.75 13.13
C HIS A 43 -6.49 -3.43 11.77
N VAL A 44 -5.71 -4.50 11.53
CA VAL A 44 -5.67 -5.21 10.26
C VAL A 44 -5.97 -6.70 10.49
N PRO A 45 -7.16 -7.20 10.14
CA PRO A 45 -7.41 -8.63 10.07
C PRO A 45 -6.81 -9.18 8.77
N ALA A 46 -5.65 -9.82 8.84
CA ALA A 46 -4.93 -10.39 7.69
C ALA A 46 -4.25 -11.71 8.05
N PHE A 47 -4.13 -12.64 7.10
CA PHE A 47 -3.42 -13.91 7.24
C PHE A 47 -3.91 -14.75 8.42
N GLY A 48 -5.23 -14.76 8.65
CA GLY A 48 -5.86 -15.44 9.80
C GLY A 48 -5.52 -14.82 11.17
N LYS A 49 -4.89 -13.65 11.21
CA LYS A 49 -4.48 -12.94 12.43
C LYS A 49 -5.10 -11.55 12.50
N LYS A 50 -5.29 -11.04 13.72
CA LYS A 50 -5.68 -9.65 13.96
C LYS A 50 -4.44 -8.86 14.37
N LEU A 51 -3.86 -8.13 13.43
CA LEU A 51 -2.68 -7.30 13.64
C LEU A 51 -3.10 -5.93 14.17
N GLN A 52 -2.34 -5.43 15.15
CA GLN A 52 -2.46 -4.07 15.67
C GLN A 52 -1.16 -3.34 15.36
N LEU A 53 -1.25 -2.30 14.53
CA LEU A 53 -0.11 -1.54 14.06
C LEU A 53 -0.15 -0.14 14.68
N ASN A 54 0.96 0.26 15.29
CA ASN A 54 1.19 1.61 15.78
C ASN A 54 2.09 2.32 14.79
N LEU A 55 1.49 2.97 13.79
CA LEU A 55 2.25 3.65 12.75
C LEU A 55 2.69 5.02 13.26
N ARG A 56 3.96 5.33 13.03
CA ARG A 56 4.54 6.65 13.30
C ARG A 56 4.94 7.27 11.97
N LYS A 57 4.93 8.61 11.90
CA LYS A 57 5.53 9.32 10.77
C LYS A 57 7.00 8.91 10.65
N ASN A 58 7.41 8.55 9.44
CA ASN A 58 8.80 8.22 9.14
C ASN A 58 9.44 9.42 8.45
N ALA A 59 10.14 10.27 9.23
CA ALA A 59 10.75 11.50 8.72
C ALA A 59 11.79 11.23 7.62
N ASP A 60 12.57 10.15 7.72
CA ASP A 60 13.54 9.75 6.68
C ASP A 60 12.84 9.41 5.35
N PHE A 61 11.70 8.74 5.44
CA PHE A 61 10.90 8.45 4.25
C PHE A 61 10.29 9.71 3.63
N GLU A 62 9.78 10.65 4.44
CA GLU A 62 9.25 11.93 3.95
C GLU A 62 10.34 12.77 3.26
N GLU A 63 11.54 12.81 3.82
CA GLU A 63 12.66 13.51 3.22
C GLU A 63 13.07 12.89 1.88
N ARG A 64 13.07 11.55 1.80
CA ARG A 64 13.35 10.83 0.56
C ARG A 64 12.25 11.00 -0.48
N ILE A 65 10.97 10.94 -0.08
CA ILE A 65 9.86 11.09 -1.02
C ILE A 65 9.80 12.50 -1.61
N GLY A 66 10.15 13.52 -0.83
CA GLY A 66 10.29 14.90 -1.32
C GLY A 66 11.33 15.04 -2.43
N ARG A 67 12.28 14.12 -2.53
CA ARG A 67 13.30 14.06 -3.60
C ARG A 67 12.94 13.06 -4.71
N MET A 68 11.91 12.23 -4.51
CA MET A 68 11.50 11.23 -5.50
C MET A 68 10.46 11.81 -6.45
N LYS A 69 10.62 11.52 -7.75
CA LYS A 69 9.60 11.84 -8.74
C LYS A 69 8.44 10.84 -8.61
N VAL A 70 7.35 11.27 -7.98
CA VAL A 70 6.15 10.45 -7.79
C VAL A 70 5.18 10.67 -8.95
N LEU A 71 4.70 9.59 -9.56
CA LEU A 71 3.62 9.61 -10.54
C LEU A 71 2.42 8.83 -9.98
N MET A 72 1.30 9.50 -9.79
CA MET A 72 0.02 8.88 -9.46
C MET A 72 -0.64 8.34 -10.72
N ALA A 73 -1.20 7.13 -10.65
CA ALA A 73 -1.96 6.53 -11.75
C ALA A 73 -3.44 6.48 -11.38
N GLU A 74 -4.29 7.07 -12.21
CA GLU A 74 -5.74 7.01 -12.08
C GLU A 74 -6.35 6.20 -13.23
N THR A 75 -7.26 5.30 -12.91
CA THR A 75 -7.99 4.52 -13.91
C THR A 75 -9.10 5.39 -14.49
N THR A 76 -9.03 5.69 -15.79
CA THR A 76 -10.11 6.36 -16.52
C THR A 76 -11.28 5.40 -16.74
N GLY A 77 -12.48 5.93 -16.98
CA GLY A 77 -13.71 5.14 -17.15
C GLY A 77 -13.70 4.11 -18.29
N GLN A 78 -12.68 4.13 -19.16
CA GLN A 78 -12.47 3.14 -20.22
C GLN A 78 -11.38 2.10 -19.87
N GLY A 79 -10.91 2.06 -18.62
CA GLY A 79 -9.90 1.12 -18.15
C GLY A 79 -8.45 1.50 -18.48
N GLN A 80 -8.21 2.69 -19.04
CA GLN A 80 -6.86 3.19 -19.32
C GLN A 80 -6.29 3.94 -18.11
N LEU A 81 -5.01 3.75 -17.81
CA LEU A 81 -4.31 4.44 -16.72
C LEU A 81 -3.78 5.80 -17.19
N LYS A 82 -4.11 6.87 -16.46
CA LYS A 82 -3.56 8.20 -16.66
C LYS A 82 -2.59 8.52 -15.52
N TYR A 83 -1.37 8.92 -15.86
CA TYR A 83 -0.33 9.26 -14.89
C TYR A 83 -0.25 10.77 -14.71
N HIS A 84 -0.18 11.25 -13.46
CA HIS A 84 0.04 12.66 -13.14
C HIS A 84 0.91 12.83 -11.89
N GLU A 85 1.58 13.96 -11.75
CA GLU A 85 2.28 14.28 -10.51
C GLU A 85 1.24 14.64 -9.41
N PRO A 86 1.46 14.22 -8.16
CA PRO A 86 0.64 14.64 -7.02
C PRO A 86 0.81 16.16 -6.80
N LYS A 87 -0.31 16.88 -6.58
CA LYS A 87 -0.30 18.31 -6.23
C LYS A 87 0.00 18.54 -4.75
#